data_AF-A0A2A4G8G7-F1
#
_entry.id   AF-A0A2A4G8G7-F1
#
_cell.length_a   1.000
_cell.length_b   1.000
_cell.length_c   1.000
_cell.angle_alpha   90.00
_cell.angle_beta   90.00
_cell.angle_gamma   90.00
#
_symmetry.space_group_name_H-M   'P 1'
#
loop_
_entity.id
_entity.type
_entity.pdbx_description
1 polymer ?
#
loop_
_entity_poly.entity_id
_entity_poly.type
_entity_poly.pdbx_seq_one_letter_code
_entity_poly.pdbx_strand_id
1 'polypeptide(L)'
;MTTKYIKALCLALPPLLLTELAFAENASSADNIDPVSELVEKLRAKEDVLESQNDELALQQAKLDDLLVKRATLDDELSQLQRERSEAKAQLDAKFQDLIADPSTDIGPYQQAYQQAWQKVNNHQQEQAANESAIIEQKKLLAQQERQQALLATTLENLHEAMREARAERLRKELTQKDTIEVVHSVTCAPNMTLAACANQGKTLTMQQAIREFRGQVTDFVTESAAVKQNIDKVAFNIHVTNSEVVDAGFTGGTDYTTRIKAELVSRPGKTAACRLLDLEDRYCVETTQAQQQAKHKQQAKRWVNVTVRSNRYDDSVKINDVSYGSTPVELMLPVGTHELTVSKPGFVSYNREVYLGKDQVVWAKLEEQPNRPPSPGKKFTDPVSNNLEAPQMVVIGAGEYKVGPDARENVAVRHSFAIGSTPVTVAQFDAFVNATGYVTAAEQGNGCNMLVNGEISQSLESDWRQPGFDQAADSPVVCVNKKDANAYTKWLSQQTGHNYALPNDVQWEVAARGGTNSDFWWGNEIGVGNANTGWSGTVWSNTRTSPVKSFPPNPFGVYDTAGNVWEWVSSEEPIARGGAWNFSPQRARASERLDVGENMSANYLGFRVIRKI
;
A
#
# COMPACT_ATOMS: atom_id res chain seq x y z
N MET A 1 18.02 -61.56 -30.72
CA MET A 1 19.04 -60.64 -31.27
C MET A 1 18.45 -59.24 -31.29
N THR A 2 19.19 -58.29 -30.71
CA THR A 2 19.15 -56.83 -30.91
C THR A 2 17.86 -56.04 -30.63
N THR A 3 17.65 -55.73 -29.35
CA THR A 3 17.29 -54.39 -28.86
C THR A 3 18.45 -53.41 -29.06
N LYS A 4 18.16 -52.09 -29.20
CA LYS A 4 19.01 -50.85 -29.12
C LYS A 4 18.68 -49.90 -30.30
N TYR A 5 18.53 -48.56 -30.21
CA TYR A 5 18.82 -47.58 -29.15
C TYR A 5 18.42 -46.12 -29.58
N ILE A 6 18.30 -45.20 -28.58
CA ILE A 6 18.85 -43.80 -28.56
C ILE A 6 18.01 -42.66 -29.21
N LYS A 7 17.79 -41.46 -28.63
CA LYS A 7 18.46 -40.69 -27.55
C LYS A 7 17.50 -39.64 -26.95
N ALA A 8 17.38 -39.57 -25.63
CA ALA A 8 17.00 -38.36 -24.89
C ALA A 8 18.20 -37.97 -24.01
N LEU A 9 18.66 -36.73 -24.16
CA LEU A 9 19.88 -36.20 -23.56
C LEU A 9 19.57 -35.63 -22.17
N CYS A 10 20.26 -36.14 -21.16
CA CYS A 10 20.31 -35.60 -19.81
C CYS A 10 21.14 -34.31 -19.78
N LEU A 11 20.71 -33.32 -18.98
CA LEU A 11 21.61 -32.41 -18.29
C LEU A 11 21.23 -32.41 -16.81
N ALA A 12 22.22 -32.78 -16.01
CA ALA A 12 22.15 -33.05 -14.59
C ALA A 12 22.16 -31.75 -13.77
N LEU A 13 21.27 -31.65 -12.79
CA LEU A 13 21.43 -30.79 -11.63
C LEU A 13 21.73 -31.69 -10.43
N PRO A 14 22.87 -31.51 -9.73
CA PRO A 14 23.25 -32.35 -8.61
C PRO A 14 22.35 -32.04 -7.39
N PRO A 15 22.04 -33.03 -6.55
CA PRO A 15 21.46 -32.77 -5.25
C PRO A 15 22.56 -32.24 -4.33
N LEU A 16 22.46 -30.97 -3.92
CA LEU A 16 23.20 -30.47 -2.77
C LEU A 16 22.70 -31.20 -1.52
N LEU A 17 23.46 -32.22 -1.13
CA LEU A 17 23.42 -32.85 0.18
C LEU A 17 23.66 -31.76 1.24
N LEU A 18 22.62 -31.39 1.97
CA LEU A 18 22.78 -30.79 3.29
C LEU A 18 23.21 -31.93 4.23
N THR A 19 24.51 -32.13 4.35
CA THR A 19 25.10 -32.85 5.47
C THR A 19 24.87 -32.01 6.72
N GLU A 20 23.91 -32.41 7.56
CA GLU A 20 23.93 -32.04 8.97
C GLU A 20 25.19 -32.64 9.58
N LEU A 21 26.20 -31.80 9.83
CA LEU A 21 27.24 -32.13 10.79
C LEU A 21 26.59 -32.11 12.17
N ALA A 22 26.11 -33.27 12.60
CA ALA A 22 25.85 -33.55 13.99
C ALA A 22 27.20 -33.46 14.74
N PHE A 23 27.48 -32.30 15.34
CA PHE A 23 28.49 -32.23 16.38
C PHE A 23 27.94 -32.96 17.60
N ALA A 24 28.53 -34.12 17.86
CA ALA A 24 28.37 -34.83 19.11
C ALA A 24 28.74 -33.90 20.27
N GLU A 25 27.83 -33.77 21.24
CA GLU A 25 28.09 -33.16 22.54
C GLU A 25 29.22 -33.93 23.23
N ASN A 26 30.45 -33.44 23.10
CA ASN A 26 31.42 -33.58 24.16
C ASN A 26 31.08 -32.51 25.19
N ALA A 27 30.48 -32.93 26.30
CA ALA A 27 30.33 -32.14 27.50
C ALA A 27 31.72 -31.78 28.04
N SER A 28 32.24 -30.62 27.63
CA SER A 28 33.41 -29.97 28.23
C SER A 28 33.07 -28.51 28.52
N SER A 29 32.93 -28.21 29.82
CA SER A 29 33.05 -26.90 30.46
C SER A 29 32.52 -25.69 29.67
N ALA A 30 31.22 -25.41 29.78
CA ALA A 30 30.67 -24.10 29.45
C ALA A 30 31.11 -23.08 30.51
N ASP A 31 32.32 -22.56 30.36
CA ASP A 31 32.83 -21.41 31.10
C ASP A 31 31.99 -20.16 30.78
N ASN A 32 31.89 -19.24 31.75
CA ASN A 32 31.23 -17.93 31.65
C ASN A 32 31.56 -17.19 30.35
N ILE A 33 30.71 -17.29 29.33
CA ILE A 33 30.82 -16.44 28.13
C ILE A 33 30.21 -15.07 28.47
N ASP A 34 31.00 -14.02 28.31
CA ASP A 34 30.56 -12.63 28.48
C ASP A 34 29.44 -12.31 27.46
N PRO A 35 28.22 -11.93 27.92
CA PRO A 35 27.10 -11.59 27.04
C PRO A 35 27.41 -10.50 26.02
N VAL A 36 28.35 -9.59 26.32
CA VAL A 36 28.76 -8.54 25.38
C VAL A 36 29.51 -9.13 24.20
N SER A 37 30.40 -10.11 24.42
CA SER A 37 31.17 -10.75 23.35
C SER A 37 30.29 -11.52 22.38
N GLU A 38 29.27 -12.22 22.87
CA GLU A 38 28.31 -12.92 22.01
C GLU A 38 27.50 -11.93 21.12
N LEU A 39 27.11 -10.80 21.69
CA LEU A 39 26.39 -9.75 20.95
C LEU A 39 27.28 -9.10 19.88
N VAL A 40 28.56 -8.86 20.17
CA VAL A 40 29.52 -8.32 19.19
C VAL A 40 29.70 -9.25 17.98
N GLU A 41 29.84 -10.56 18.21
CA GLU A 41 29.95 -11.54 17.12
C GLU A 41 28.66 -11.61 16.27
N LYS A 42 27.49 -11.58 16.91
CA LYS A 42 26.21 -11.49 16.19
C LYS A 42 26.08 -10.22 15.36
N LEU A 43 26.60 -9.10 15.87
CA LEU A 43 26.52 -7.81 15.21
C LEU A 43 27.38 -7.82 13.94
N ARG A 44 28.64 -8.24 14.04
CA ARG A 44 29.54 -8.41 12.88
C ARG A 44 28.94 -9.31 11.82
N ALA A 45 28.44 -10.48 12.21
CA ALA A 45 27.84 -11.41 11.26
C ALA A 45 26.62 -10.83 10.53
N LYS A 46 25.88 -9.89 11.15
CA LYS A 46 24.74 -9.22 10.51
C LYS A 46 25.17 -8.00 9.68
N GLU A 47 26.23 -7.31 10.07
CA GLU A 47 26.84 -6.24 9.27
C GLU A 47 27.40 -6.78 7.95
N ASP A 48 28.09 -7.93 7.97
CA ASP A 48 28.59 -8.59 6.75
C ASP A 48 27.46 -8.97 5.79
N VAL A 49 26.32 -9.43 6.33
CA VAL A 49 25.13 -9.74 5.52
C VAL A 49 24.51 -8.46 4.94
N LEU A 50 24.52 -7.34 5.67
CA LEU A 50 24.01 -6.07 5.18
C LEU A 50 24.87 -5.54 4.03
N GLU A 51 26.20 -5.63 4.15
CA GLU A 51 27.12 -5.24 3.08
C GLU A 51 26.86 -6.07 1.81
N SER A 52 26.77 -7.40 1.94
CA SER A 52 26.43 -8.28 0.82
C SER A 52 25.07 -7.95 0.19
N GLN A 53 24.05 -7.59 0.97
CA GLN A 53 22.75 -7.21 0.44
C GLN A 53 22.77 -5.86 -0.29
N ASN A 54 23.59 -4.91 0.18
CA ASN A 54 23.76 -3.61 -0.49
C ASN A 54 24.37 -3.79 -1.89
N ASP A 55 25.38 -4.64 -2.01
CA ASP A 55 26.00 -4.95 -3.30
C ASP A 55 25.01 -5.63 -4.26
N GLU A 56 24.20 -6.55 -3.76
CA GLU A 56 23.17 -7.22 -4.57
C GLU A 56 22.07 -6.25 -5.02
N LEU A 57 21.63 -5.35 -4.13
CA LEU A 57 20.65 -4.32 -4.45
C LEU A 57 21.16 -3.37 -5.54
N ALA A 58 22.42 -2.95 -5.46
CA ALA A 58 23.06 -2.12 -6.48
C ALA A 58 23.08 -2.82 -7.85
N LEU A 59 23.38 -4.13 -7.88
CA LEU A 59 23.34 -4.93 -9.10
C LEU A 59 21.93 -5.04 -9.69
N GLN A 60 20.92 -5.25 -8.83
CA GLN A 60 19.52 -5.33 -9.26
C GLN A 60 18.99 -3.98 -9.78
N GLN A 61 19.42 -2.87 -9.19
CA GLN A 61 19.10 -1.53 -9.66
C GLN A 61 19.72 -1.27 -11.04
N ALA A 62 20.99 -1.60 -11.23
CA ALA A 62 21.65 -1.46 -12.54
C ALA A 62 20.94 -2.27 -13.64
N LYS A 63 20.42 -3.46 -13.30
CA LYS A 63 19.63 -4.28 -14.23
C LYS A 63 18.29 -3.65 -14.58
N LEU A 64 17.62 -2.99 -13.63
CA LEU A 64 16.39 -2.23 -13.91
C LEU A 64 16.69 -1.06 -14.86
N ASP A 65 17.80 -0.34 -14.63
CA ASP A 65 18.21 0.78 -15.46
C ASP A 65 18.49 0.33 -16.91
N ASP A 66 19.17 -0.80 -17.10
CA ASP A 66 19.40 -1.42 -18.42
C ASP A 66 18.08 -1.75 -19.14
N LEU A 67 17.11 -2.33 -18.42
CA LEU A 67 15.79 -2.64 -18.98
C LEU A 67 15.02 -1.38 -19.41
N LEU A 68 15.14 -0.28 -18.65
CA LEU A 68 14.50 1.01 -18.96
C LEU A 68 15.15 1.68 -20.17
N VAL A 69 16.48 1.62 -20.28
CA VAL A 69 17.20 2.08 -21.48
C VAL A 69 16.75 1.28 -22.70
N LYS A 70 16.66 -0.06 -22.57
CA LYS A 70 16.15 -0.92 -23.64
C LYS A 70 14.71 -0.57 -24.04
N ARG A 71 13.82 -0.23 -23.09
CA ARG A 71 12.46 0.23 -23.40
C ARG A 71 12.46 1.47 -24.27
N ALA A 72 13.27 2.47 -23.90
CA ALA A 72 13.39 3.70 -24.66
C ALA A 72 13.89 3.45 -26.10
N THR A 73 14.91 2.60 -26.27
CA THR A 73 15.38 2.19 -27.61
C THR A 73 14.29 1.50 -28.42
N LEU A 74 13.54 0.58 -27.82
CA LEU A 74 12.43 -0.10 -28.49
C LEU A 74 11.30 0.88 -28.88
N ASP A 75 11.06 1.95 -28.13
CA ASP A 75 10.03 2.95 -28.46
C ASP A 75 10.45 3.83 -29.67
N ASP A 76 11.73 4.19 -29.74
CA ASP A 76 12.29 4.92 -30.88
C ASP A 76 12.25 4.08 -32.17
N GLU A 77 12.64 2.80 -32.08
CA GLU A 77 12.60 1.86 -33.20
C GLU A 77 11.16 1.60 -33.69
N LEU A 78 10.19 1.48 -32.78
CA LEU A 78 8.78 1.31 -33.13
C LEU A 78 8.28 2.50 -33.96
N SER A 79 8.67 3.72 -33.58
CA SER A 79 8.29 4.93 -34.30
C SER A 79 8.80 4.92 -35.74
N GLN A 80 10.01 4.41 -35.97
CA GLN A 80 10.54 4.21 -37.33
C GLN A 80 9.77 3.14 -38.10
N LEU A 81 9.53 1.98 -37.50
CA LEU A 81 8.77 0.89 -38.15
C LEU A 81 7.33 1.30 -38.49
N GLN A 82 6.70 2.13 -37.66
CA GLN A 82 5.37 2.68 -37.93
C GLN A 82 5.38 3.65 -39.11
N ARG A 83 6.44 4.45 -39.30
CA ARG A 83 6.62 5.29 -40.50
C ARG A 83 6.75 4.43 -41.75
N GLU A 84 7.63 3.42 -41.73
CA GLU A 84 7.81 2.47 -42.85
C GLU A 84 6.49 1.77 -43.23
N ARG A 85 5.71 1.32 -42.23
CA ARG A 85 4.39 0.70 -42.46
C ARG A 85 3.40 1.69 -43.09
N SER A 86 3.40 2.93 -42.63
CA SER A 86 2.49 3.97 -43.13
C SER A 86 2.82 4.37 -44.56
N GLU A 87 4.11 4.47 -44.90
CA GLU A 87 4.59 4.68 -46.27
C GLU A 87 4.23 3.50 -47.19
N ALA A 88 4.48 2.26 -46.76
CA ALA A 88 4.10 1.07 -47.51
C ALA A 88 2.57 1.00 -47.75
N LYS A 89 1.77 1.42 -46.76
CA LYS A 89 0.32 1.53 -46.90
C LYS A 89 -0.07 2.58 -47.92
N ALA A 90 0.51 3.78 -47.86
CA ALA A 90 0.20 4.86 -48.79
C ALA A 90 0.53 4.47 -50.24
N GLN A 91 1.65 3.76 -50.45
CA GLN A 91 2.03 3.23 -51.77
C GLN A 91 1.04 2.15 -52.26
N LEU A 92 0.62 1.25 -51.38
CA LEU A 92 -0.39 0.24 -51.69
C LEU A 92 -1.75 0.89 -52.05
N ASP A 93 -2.20 1.85 -51.25
CA ASP A 93 -3.47 2.56 -51.47
C ASP A 93 -3.43 3.34 -52.81
N ALA A 94 -2.30 3.98 -53.14
CA ALA A 94 -2.12 4.66 -54.43
C ALA A 94 -2.18 3.68 -55.61
N LYS A 95 -1.55 2.50 -55.50
CA LYS A 95 -1.60 1.47 -56.54
C LYS A 95 -2.97 0.81 -56.66
N PHE A 96 -3.72 0.76 -55.57
CA PHE A 96 -5.11 0.31 -55.58
C PHE A 96 -6.01 1.29 -56.37
N GLN A 97 -5.72 2.60 -56.32
CA GLN A 97 -6.41 3.59 -57.15
C GLN A 97 -6.08 3.42 -58.64
N ASP A 98 -4.80 3.13 -58.98
CA ASP A 98 -4.39 2.83 -60.36
C ASP A 98 -5.14 1.61 -60.93
N LEU A 99 -5.40 0.59 -60.11
CA LEU A 99 -6.16 -0.61 -60.48
C LEU A 99 -7.61 -0.31 -60.90
N ILE A 100 -8.23 0.74 -60.33
CA ILE A 100 -9.58 1.19 -60.70
C ILE A 100 -9.60 1.74 -62.13
N ALA A 101 -8.50 2.38 -62.56
CA ALA A 101 -8.34 2.94 -63.90
C ALA A 101 -7.82 1.90 -64.93
N ASP A 102 -6.95 0.98 -64.50
CA ASP A 102 -6.37 -0.09 -65.32
C ASP A 102 -6.42 -1.44 -64.58
N PRO A 103 -7.36 -2.34 -64.96
CA PRO A 103 -7.50 -3.67 -64.36
C PRO A 103 -6.29 -4.60 -64.53
N SER A 104 -5.30 -4.24 -65.35
CA SER A 104 -4.08 -5.02 -65.55
C SER A 104 -2.93 -4.64 -64.61
N THR A 105 -3.14 -3.64 -63.74
CA THR A 105 -2.14 -3.18 -62.76
C THR A 105 -1.77 -4.28 -61.76
N ASP A 106 -0.47 -4.61 -61.63
CA ASP A 106 0.02 -5.55 -60.62
C ASP A 106 0.23 -4.88 -59.25
N ILE A 107 -0.58 -5.29 -58.26
CA ILE A 107 -0.51 -4.80 -56.88
C ILE A 107 0.26 -5.73 -55.94
N GLY A 108 0.63 -6.94 -56.39
CA GLY A 108 1.22 -7.98 -55.56
C GLY A 108 2.47 -7.54 -54.78
N PRO A 109 3.45 -6.86 -55.40
CA PRO A 109 4.65 -6.38 -54.70
C PRO A 109 4.35 -5.39 -53.56
N TYR A 110 3.36 -4.51 -53.75
CA TYR A 110 2.99 -3.51 -52.74
C TYR A 110 2.21 -4.12 -51.58
N GLN A 111 1.37 -5.12 -51.86
CA GLN A 111 0.69 -5.90 -50.84
C GLN A 111 1.70 -6.66 -49.98
N GLN A 112 2.71 -7.27 -50.61
CA GLN A 112 3.78 -7.97 -49.90
C GLN A 112 4.64 -7.03 -49.05
N ALA A 113 4.99 -5.84 -49.57
CA ALA A 113 5.74 -4.83 -48.84
C ALA A 113 4.98 -4.33 -47.59
N TYR A 114 3.67 -4.07 -47.71
CA TYR A 114 2.84 -3.70 -46.57
C TYR A 114 2.72 -4.84 -45.53
N GLN A 115 2.52 -6.08 -45.98
CA GLN A 115 2.48 -7.25 -45.09
C GLN A 115 3.79 -7.43 -44.32
N GLN A 116 4.94 -7.26 -44.97
CA GLN A 116 6.26 -7.33 -44.31
C GLN A 116 6.44 -6.20 -43.29
N ALA A 117 6.08 -4.96 -43.64
CA ALA A 117 6.17 -3.83 -42.71
C ALA A 117 5.23 -4.01 -41.50
N TRP A 118 4.03 -4.55 -41.72
CA TRP A 118 3.09 -4.90 -40.65
C TRP A 118 3.66 -5.98 -39.73
N GLN A 119 4.26 -7.05 -40.29
CA GLN A 119 4.88 -8.11 -39.50
C GLN A 119 6.03 -7.60 -38.63
N LYS A 120 6.88 -6.70 -39.16
CA LYS A 120 7.95 -6.07 -38.37
C LYS A 120 7.38 -5.30 -37.17
N VAL A 121 6.35 -4.48 -37.38
CA VAL A 121 5.69 -3.75 -36.28
C VAL A 121 5.10 -4.71 -35.24
N ASN A 122 4.41 -5.76 -35.68
CA ASN A 122 3.80 -6.72 -34.77
C ASN A 122 4.84 -7.49 -33.94
N ASN A 123 5.94 -7.96 -34.57
CA ASN A 123 7.02 -8.63 -33.86
C ASN A 123 7.69 -7.68 -32.84
N HIS A 124 7.92 -6.43 -33.24
CA HIS A 124 8.49 -5.41 -32.35
C HIS A 124 7.61 -5.10 -31.15
N GLN A 125 6.28 -5.05 -31.35
CA GLN A 125 5.32 -4.88 -30.25
C GLN A 125 5.34 -6.06 -29.27
N GLN A 126 5.61 -7.29 -29.73
CA GLN A 126 5.79 -8.44 -28.84
C GLN A 126 7.08 -8.31 -28.01
N GLU A 127 8.17 -7.82 -28.60
CA GLU A 127 9.42 -7.56 -27.88
C GLU A 127 9.26 -6.46 -26.83
N GLN A 128 8.51 -5.40 -27.15
CA GLN A 128 8.13 -4.36 -26.19
C GLN A 128 7.35 -4.92 -25.00
N ALA A 129 6.33 -5.75 -25.26
CA ALA A 129 5.54 -6.37 -24.20
C ALA A 129 6.38 -7.30 -23.31
N ALA A 130 7.35 -8.02 -23.89
CA ALA A 130 8.28 -8.86 -23.16
C ALA A 130 9.24 -8.04 -22.28
N ASN A 131 9.78 -6.93 -22.79
CA ASN A 131 10.61 -6.01 -22.01
C ASN A 131 9.83 -5.35 -20.86
N GLU A 132 8.59 -4.93 -21.10
CA GLU A 132 7.71 -4.37 -20.07
C GLU A 132 7.42 -5.37 -18.95
N SER A 133 7.14 -6.63 -19.30
CA SER A 133 6.97 -7.71 -18.33
C SER A 133 8.24 -7.94 -17.50
N ALA A 134 9.43 -7.87 -18.12
CA ALA A 134 10.70 -8.00 -17.42
C ALA A 134 10.96 -6.82 -16.45
N ILE A 135 10.58 -5.60 -16.82
CA ILE A 135 10.66 -4.42 -15.94
C ILE A 135 9.78 -4.61 -14.70
N ILE A 136 8.54 -5.07 -14.88
CA ILE A 136 7.60 -5.31 -13.78
C ILE A 136 8.16 -6.35 -12.81
N GLU A 137 8.68 -7.46 -13.32
CA GLU A 137 9.26 -8.51 -12.47
C GLU A 137 10.53 -8.03 -11.76
N GLN A 138 11.40 -7.27 -12.45
CA GLN A 138 12.62 -6.73 -11.83
C GLN A 138 12.29 -5.72 -10.71
N LYS A 139 11.28 -4.86 -10.89
CA LYS A 139 10.81 -3.94 -9.83
C LYS A 139 10.28 -4.69 -8.61
N LYS A 140 9.59 -5.81 -8.83
CA LYS A 140 9.05 -6.64 -7.74
C LYS A 140 10.18 -7.28 -6.92
N LEU A 141 11.23 -7.79 -7.58
CA LEU A 141 12.42 -8.34 -6.92
C LEU A 141 13.13 -7.27 -6.07
N LEU A 142 13.34 -6.08 -6.64
CA LEU A 142 13.96 -4.96 -5.94
C LEU A 142 13.17 -4.59 -4.67
N ALA A 143 11.85 -4.43 -4.80
CA ALA A 143 10.98 -4.12 -3.67
C ALA A 143 10.97 -5.22 -2.59
N GLN A 144 11.23 -6.49 -2.96
CA GLN A 144 11.37 -7.57 -1.98
C GLN A 144 12.68 -7.48 -1.22
N GLN A 145 13.79 -7.17 -1.90
CA GLN A 145 15.09 -6.99 -1.27
C GLN A 145 15.14 -5.77 -0.35
N GLU A 146 14.58 -4.63 -0.77
CA GLU A 146 14.50 -3.43 0.06
C GLU A 146 13.78 -3.71 1.40
N ARG A 147 12.73 -4.55 1.38
CA ARG A 147 12.06 -5.01 2.61
C ARG A 147 12.96 -5.86 3.50
N GLN A 148 13.75 -6.76 2.92
CA GLN A 148 14.69 -7.59 3.67
C GLN A 148 15.80 -6.76 4.31
N GLN A 149 16.33 -5.79 3.57
CA GLN A 149 17.33 -4.84 4.05
C GLN A 149 16.79 -3.99 5.21
N ALA A 150 15.54 -3.50 5.11
CA ALA A 150 14.90 -2.73 6.19
C ALA A 150 14.70 -3.57 7.48
N LEU A 151 14.35 -4.85 7.33
CA LEU A 151 14.24 -5.78 8.47
C LEU A 151 15.61 -6.03 9.12
N LEU A 152 16.65 -6.19 8.30
CA LEU A 152 18.02 -6.39 8.78
C LEU A 152 18.54 -5.14 9.51
N ALA A 153 18.28 -3.95 8.98
CA ALA A 153 18.61 -2.68 9.64
C ALA A 153 17.94 -2.55 11.01
N THR A 154 16.66 -2.92 11.11
CA THR A 154 15.94 -2.95 12.39
C THR A 154 16.56 -3.96 13.37
N THR A 155 17.00 -5.12 12.86
CA THR A 155 17.66 -6.14 13.67
C THR A 155 19.01 -5.66 14.21
N LEU A 156 19.79 -4.95 13.40
CA LEU A 156 21.07 -4.36 13.81
C LEU A 156 20.87 -3.30 14.90
N GLU A 157 19.87 -2.43 14.77
CA GLU A 157 19.58 -1.43 15.81
C GLU A 157 19.19 -2.10 17.14
N ASN A 158 18.36 -3.14 17.10
CA ASN A 158 18.01 -3.90 18.30
C ASN A 158 19.23 -4.59 18.93
N LEU A 159 20.18 -5.10 18.13
CA LEU A 159 21.42 -5.67 18.63
C LEU A 159 22.33 -4.60 19.25
N HIS A 160 22.38 -3.39 18.69
CA HIS A 160 23.08 -2.25 19.28
C HIS A 160 22.47 -1.84 20.63
N GLU A 161 21.14 -1.74 20.73
CA GLU A 161 20.45 -1.46 22.00
C GLU A 161 20.78 -2.53 23.05
N ALA A 162 20.66 -3.82 22.69
CA ALA A 162 20.98 -4.94 23.58
C ALA A 162 22.47 -4.92 24.01
N MET A 163 23.38 -4.53 23.12
CA MET A 163 24.79 -4.38 23.43
C MET A 163 25.04 -3.23 24.43
N ARG A 164 24.35 -2.08 24.26
CA ARG A 164 24.43 -0.95 25.20
C ARG A 164 23.96 -1.35 26.59
N GLU A 165 22.85 -2.09 26.69
CA GLU A 165 22.35 -2.64 27.96
C GLU A 165 23.31 -3.65 28.59
N ALA A 166 23.82 -4.61 27.80
CA ALA A 166 24.73 -5.64 28.29
C ALA A 166 26.05 -5.05 28.81
N ARG A 167 26.61 -4.03 28.13
CA ARG A 167 27.80 -3.29 28.59
C ARG A 167 27.56 -2.58 29.91
N ALA A 168 26.44 -1.86 30.03
CA ALA A 168 26.04 -1.17 31.25
C ALA A 168 25.89 -2.14 32.44
N GLU A 169 25.22 -3.27 32.23
CA GLU A 169 24.99 -4.26 33.28
C GLU A 169 26.28 -4.98 33.70
N ARG A 170 27.15 -5.31 32.73
CA ARG A 170 28.49 -5.88 33.00
C ARG A 170 29.30 -4.92 33.87
N LEU A 171 29.42 -3.66 33.46
CA LEU A 171 30.18 -2.66 34.21
C LEU A 171 29.58 -2.42 35.61
N ARG A 172 28.24 -2.40 35.75
CA ARG A 172 27.57 -2.26 37.05
C ARG A 172 27.98 -3.37 38.02
N LYS A 173 28.09 -4.61 37.55
CA LYS A 173 28.56 -5.75 38.36
C LYS A 173 30.02 -5.59 38.73
N GLU A 174 30.87 -5.22 37.77
CA GLU A 174 32.31 -5.05 37.99
C GLU A 174 32.63 -3.89 38.93
N LEU A 175 31.84 -2.82 38.95
CA LEU A 175 32.02 -1.68 39.85
C LEU A 175 31.57 -1.94 41.29
N THR A 176 30.82 -3.03 41.54
CA THR A 176 30.35 -3.41 42.88
C THR A 176 31.33 -4.41 43.49
N GLN A 177 32.43 -3.89 44.05
CA GLN A 177 33.51 -4.70 44.62
C GLN A 177 33.52 -4.62 46.14
N LYS A 178 34.01 -5.70 46.75
CA LYS A 178 34.38 -5.75 48.16
C LYS A 178 35.82 -6.26 48.24
N ASP A 179 36.69 -5.51 48.90
CA ASP A 179 38.06 -5.96 49.14
C ASP A 179 38.59 -5.43 50.49
N THR A 180 39.72 -5.98 50.93
CA THR A 180 40.45 -5.54 52.12
C THR A 180 41.78 -4.93 51.70
N ILE A 181 41.98 -3.65 52.00
CA ILE A 181 43.25 -2.96 51.71
C ILE A 181 43.99 -2.67 53.01
N GLU A 182 45.28 -2.92 52.99
CA GLU A 182 46.21 -2.48 54.03
C GLU A 182 47.08 -1.33 53.50
N VAL A 183 46.99 -0.17 54.14
CA VAL A 183 47.77 1.02 53.75
C VAL A 183 48.57 1.55 54.92
N VAL A 184 49.71 2.18 54.60
CA VAL A 184 50.58 2.87 55.55
C VAL A 184 50.69 4.32 55.12
N HIS A 185 50.46 5.24 56.07
CA HIS A 185 50.61 6.67 55.82
C HIS A 185 51.28 7.34 57.02
N SER A 186 52.16 8.30 56.73
CA SER A 186 52.92 9.07 57.72
C SER A 186 52.53 10.54 57.62
N VAL A 187 52.23 11.15 58.77
CA VAL A 187 51.83 12.56 58.86
C VAL A 187 52.75 13.30 59.81
N THR A 188 53.18 14.50 59.44
CA THR A 188 53.98 15.35 60.33
C THR A 188 53.06 16.09 61.29
N CYS A 189 53.25 15.88 62.60
CA CYS A 189 52.45 16.53 63.63
C CYS A 189 52.79 18.02 63.73
N ALA A 190 51.78 18.88 63.87
CA ALA A 190 52.00 20.30 64.12
C ALA A 190 52.61 20.53 65.52
N PRO A 191 53.53 21.48 65.71
CA PRO A 191 54.20 21.71 67.00
C PRO A 191 53.24 22.08 68.15
N ASN A 192 52.06 22.60 67.84
CA ASN A 192 51.05 23.07 68.78
C ASN A 192 49.89 22.07 69.00
N MET A 193 49.96 20.87 68.43
CA MET A 193 48.89 19.87 68.56
C MET A 193 49.19 18.84 69.66
N THR A 194 48.15 18.25 70.23
CA THR A 194 48.33 17.14 71.19
C THR A 194 48.66 15.84 70.48
N LEU A 195 49.35 14.92 71.16
CA LEU A 195 49.67 13.59 70.60
C LEU A 195 48.41 12.82 70.19
N ALA A 196 47.33 12.93 70.97
CA ALA A 196 46.04 12.33 70.65
C ALA A 196 45.40 12.96 69.40
N ALA A 197 45.51 14.28 69.23
CA ALA A 197 45.07 14.95 68.01
C ALA A 197 45.89 14.50 66.79
N CYS A 198 47.21 14.33 66.94
CA CYS A 198 48.05 13.84 65.84
C CYS A 198 47.73 12.39 65.47
N ALA A 199 47.53 11.51 66.46
CA ALA A 199 47.13 10.13 66.21
C ALA A 199 45.77 10.03 65.50
N ASN A 200 44.80 10.85 65.89
CA ASN A 200 43.49 10.92 65.22
C ASN A 200 43.59 11.46 63.78
N GLN A 201 44.45 12.46 63.56
CA GLN A 201 44.72 12.99 62.23
C GLN A 201 45.40 11.95 61.34
N GLY A 202 46.42 11.25 61.85
CA GLY A 202 47.08 10.13 61.16
C GLY A 202 46.08 9.06 60.75
N LYS A 203 45.27 8.56 61.71
CA LYS A 203 44.20 7.61 61.43
C LYS A 203 43.24 8.06 60.33
N THR A 204 42.82 9.33 60.35
CA THR A 204 41.90 9.89 59.35
C THR A 204 42.53 9.94 57.96
N LEU A 205 43.77 10.42 57.86
CA LEU A 205 44.48 10.55 56.58
C LEU A 205 44.87 9.19 56.00
N THR A 206 45.29 8.23 56.83
CA THR A 206 45.52 6.85 56.42
C THR A 206 44.24 6.20 55.87
N MET A 207 43.09 6.43 56.53
CA MET A 207 41.80 5.93 56.02
C MET A 207 41.42 6.60 54.68
N GLN A 208 41.69 7.90 54.50
CA GLN A 208 41.48 8.57 53.22
C GLN A 208 42.38 8.00 52.11
N GLN A 209 43.62 7.64 52.43
CA GLN A 209 44.50 6.95 51.48
C GLN A 209 43.96 5.56 51.10
N ALA A 210 43.49 4.77 52.07
CA ALA A 210 42.86 3.47 51.81
C ALA A 210 41.68 3.60 50.82
N ILE A 211 40.82 4.61 51.00
CA ILE A 211 39.69 4.86 50.10
C ILE A 211 40.16 5.27 48.70
N ARG A 212 41.23 6.07 48.57
CA ARG A 212 41.79 6.46 47.26
C ARG A 212 42.40 5.27 46.52
N GLU A 213 43.17 4.43 47.21
CA GLU A 213 43.76 3.22 46.62
C GLU A 213 42.68 2.22 46.19
N PHE A 214 41.66 2.00 47.02
CA PHE A 214 40.52 1.16 46.66
C PHE A 214 39.76 1.70 45.44
N ARG A 215 39.54 3.01 45.36
CA ARG A 215 38.92 3.62 44.17
C ARG A 215 39.75 3.34 42.91
N GLY A 216 41.07 3.46 42.99
CA GLY A 216 41.98 3.13 41.88
C GLY A 216 41.87 1.65 41.47
N GLN A 217 41.95 0.74 42.44
CA GLN A 217 41.83 -0.70 42.20
C GLN A 217 40.51 -1.08 41.53
N VAL A 218 39.38 -0.53 42.01
CA VAL A 218 38.06 -0.74 41.39
C VAL A 218 38.06 -0.26 39.94
N THR A 219 38.67 0.88 39.63
CA THR A 219 38.68 1.43 38.26
C THR A 219 39.64 0.74 37.30
N ASP A 220 40.70 0.10 37.82
CA ASP A 220 41.69 -0.60 37.00
C ASP A 220 41.25 -2.01 36.59
N PHE A 221 40.38 -2.64 37.39
CA PHE A 221 39.98 -4.05 37.21
C PHE A 221 38.71 -4.24 36.36
N VAL A 222 38.05 -3.17 35.93
CA VAL A 222 36.88 -3.25 35.04
C VAL A 222 37.27 -3.52 33.58
N THR A 223 36.40 -4.20 32.84
CA THR A 223 36.63 -4.60 31.44
C THR A 223 36.76 -3.41 30.49
N GLU A 224 36.13 -2.27 30.81
CA GLU A 224 36.15 -1.03 30.01
C GLU A 224 36.89 0.12 30.72
N SER A 225 38.06 -0.19 31.30
CA SER A 225 38.81 0.75 32.16
C SER A 225 39.19 2.07 31.47
N ALA A 226 39.42 2.07 30.16
CA ALA A 226 39.71 3.29 29.40
C ALA A 226 38.52 4.28 29.41
N ALA A 227 37.32 3.81 29.11
CA ALA A 227 36.11 4.63 29.11
C ALA A 227 35.75 5.11 30.53
N VAL A 228 35.91 4.22 31.52
CA VAL A 228 35.67 4.53 32.93
C VAL A 228 36.62 5.62 33.44
N LYS A 229 37.91 5.56 33.10
CA LYS A 229 38.90 6.58 33.48
C LYS A 229 38.61 7.95 32.85
N GLN A 230 38.13 7.98 31.62
CA GLN A 230 37.75 9.21 30.94
C GLN A 230 36.59 9.94 31.64
N ASN A 231 35.67 9.19 32.24
CA ASN A 231 34.44 9.70 32.84
C ASN A 231 34.40 9.63 34.38
N ILE A 232 35.55 9.36 35.02
CA ILE A 232 35.63 8.99 36.44
C ILE A 232 35.12 10.07 37.40
N ASP A 233 35.18 11.34 36.99
CA ASP A 233 34.74 12.48 37.78
C ASP A 233 33.23 12.76 37.66
N LYS A 234 32.55 12.13 36.69
CA LYS A 234 31.10 12.27 36.49
C LYS A 234 30.27 11.48 37.53
N VAL A 235 30.91 10.62 38.33
CA VAL A 235 30.23 9.61 39.15
C VAL A 235 30.85 9.47 40.54
N ALA A 236 29.99 9.36 41.56
CA ALA A 236 30.38 8.97 42.91
C ALA A 236 30.29 7.43 43.09
N PHE A 237 31.38 6.83 43.54
CA PHE A 237 31.48 5.37 43.79
C PHE A 237 30.84 4.91 45.10
N ASN A 238 30.48 5.85 45.99
CA ASN A 238 29.94 5.62 47.34
C ASN A 238 30.67 4.47 48.06
N ILE A 239 31.94 4.69 48.36
CA ILE A 239 32.78 3.70 49.04
C ILE A 239 32.44 3.71 50.53
N HIS A 240 32.09 2.55 51.07
CA HIS A 240 31.77 2.36 52.48
C HIS A 240 32.85 1.52 53.17
N VAL A 241 33.32 2.00 54.33
CA VAL A 241 34.16 1.21 55.23
C VAL A 241 33.25 0.29 56.04
N THR A 242 33.35 -1.02 55.84
CA THR A 242 32.56 -2.00 56.60
C THR A 242 33.25 -2.42 57.88
N ASN A 243 34.57 -2.49 57.86
CA ASN A 243 35.39 -2.82 59.02
C ASN A 243 36.76 -2.12 58.88
N SER A 244 37.37 -1.74 60.00
CA SER A 244 38.72 -1.17 59.99
C SER A 244 39.43 -1.38 61.31
N GLU A 245 40.70 -1.80 61.24
CA GLU A 245 41.58 -1.94 62.39
C GLU A 245 42.90 -1.21 62.16
N VAL A 246 43.43 -0.60 63.22
CA VAL A 246 44.80 -0.07 63.21
C VAL A 246 45.72 -1.24 63.56
N VAL A 247 46.54 -1.65 62.59
CA VAL A 247 47.46 -2.78 62.74
C VAL A 247 48.70 -2.36 63.52
N ASP A 248 49.21 -1.17 63.23
CA ASP A 248 50.36 -0.56 63.89
C ASP A 248 50.28 0.96 63.80
N ALA A 249 50.70 1.67 64.85
CA ALA A 249 50.76 3.14 64.85
C ALA A 249 51.75 3.68 65.87
N GLY A 250 52.57 4.65 65.46
CA GLY A 250 53.58 5.23 66.34
C GLY A 250 54.38 6.35 65.71
N PHE A 251 55.19 7.02 66.53
CA PHE A 251 56.12 8.05 66.08
C PHE A 251 57.32 7.42 65.39
N THR A 252 57.62 7.91 64.19
CA THR A 252 58.76 7.49 63.37
C THR A 252 59.55 8.73 63.00
N GLY A 253 60.67 9.00 63.68
CA GLY A 253 61.52 10.15 63.33
C GLY A 253 61.17 11.49 64.01
N GLY A 254 60.82 11.47 65.30
CA GLY A 254 60.68 12.68 66.13
C GLY A 254 59.33 13.40 65.98
N THR A 255 58.97 13.85 64.79
CA THR A 255 57.72 14.62 64.57
C THR A 255 56.69 13.93 63.68
N ASP A 256 57.06 12.85 63.00
CA ASP A 256 56.13 12.13 62.11
C ASP A 256 55.45 10.98 62.85
N TYR A 257 54.14 10.86 62.62
CA TYR A 257 53.31 9.79 63.14
C TYR A 257 52.88 8.89 61.98
N THR A 258 53.33 7.64 62.02
CA THR A 258 53.00 6.63 61.01
C THR A 258 51.83 5.79 61.52
N THR A 259 50.83 5.57 60.67
CA THR A 259 49.69 4.71 60.96
C THR A 259 49.50 3.70 59.82
N ARG A 260 49.36 2.42 60.19
CA ARG A 260 49.02 1.30 59.33
C ARG A 260 47.59 0.86 59.62
N ILE A 261 46.72 0.90 58.61
CA ILE A 261 45.32 0.50 58.74
C ILE A 261 45.04 -0.63 57.77
N LYS A 262 44.32 -1.64 58.25
CA LYS A 262 43.65 -2.63 57.43
C LYS A 262 42.15 -2.33 57.42
N ALA A 263 41.60 -2.09 56.23
CA ALA A 263 40.21 -1.67 56.05
C ALA A 263 39.49 -2.58 55.04
N GLU A 264 38.32 -3.10 55.43
CA GLU A 264 37.38 -3.72 54.50
C GLU A 264 36.51 -2.63 53.88
N LEU A 265 36.57 -2.53 52.55
CA LEU A 265 35.92 -1.50 51.77
C LEU A 265 34.95 -2.14 50.78
N VAL A 266 33.80 -1.49 50.57
CA VAL A 266 32.80 -1.90 49.59
C VAL A 266 32.40 -0.70 48.73
N SER A 267 32.47 -0.83 47.40
CA SER A 267 31.93 0.17 46.48
C SER A 267 30.46 -0.11 46.18
N ARG A 268 29.61 0.93 46.27
CA ARG A 268 28.18 0.85 45.89
C ARG A 268 27.78 2.05 45.03
N PRO A 269 28.26 2.12 43.78
CA PRO A 269 27.91 3.22 42.88
C PRO A 269 26.39 3.37 42.74
N GLY A 270 25.94 4.59 42.44
CA GLY A 270 24.52 4.86 42.17
C GLY A 270 24.01 4.08 40.95
N LYS A 271 22.68 3.90 40.83
CA LYS A 271 22.07 3.06 39.77
C LYS A 271 22.52 3.45 38.35
N THR A 272 22.73 4.75 38.08
CA THR A 272 23.13 5.26 36.75
C THR A 272 24.65 5.40 36.56
N ALA A 273 25.45 5.01 37.55
CA ALA A 273 26.91 5.16 37.53
C ALA A 273 27.57 4.51 36.31
N ALA A 274 27.18 3.27 35.99
CA ALA A 274 27.75 2.55 34.86
C ALA A 274 27.50 3.26 33.52
N CYS A 275 26.30 3.81 33.31
CA CYS A 275 25.95 4.50 32.07
C CYS A 275 26.75 5.78 31.90
N ARG A 276 26.85 6.59 32.95
CA ARG A 276 27.64 7.83 32.92
C ARG A 276 29.13 7.59 32.71
N LEU A 277 29.65 6.47 33.23
CA LEU A 277 31.04 6.05 32.99
C LEU A 277 31.26 5.56 31.55
N LEU A 278 30.25 4.96 30.92
CA LEU A 278 30.27 4.52 29.52
C LEU A 278 29.78 5.59 28.52
N ASP A 279 29.44 6.79 29.00
CA ASP A 279 28.80 7.85 28.20
C ASP A 279 27.50 7.41 27.49
N LEU A 280 26.73 6.54 28.16
CA LEU A 280 25.42 6.05 27.73
C LEU A 280 24.29 6.85 28.41
N GLU A 281 23.12 6.87 27.78
CA GLU A 281 21.90 7.43 28.39
C GLU A 281 21.55 6.67 29.68
N ASP A 282 21.05 7.39 30.69
CA ASP A 282 20.68 6.81 31.99
C ASP A 282 19.63 5.66 31.84
N ARG A 283 18.86 5.62 30.73
CA ARG A 283 17.84 4.59 30.44
C ARG A 283 18.39 3.16 30.42
N TYR A 284 19.67 2.98 30.07
CA TYR A 284 20.29 1.65 30.01
C TYR A 284 20.74 1.13 31.37
N CYS A 285 20.68 1.95 32.43
CA CYS A 285 21.14 1.60 33.79
C CYS A 285 20.07 1.75 34.87
N VAL A 286 19.01 2.49 34.60
CA VAL A 286 17.85 2.49 35.48
C VAL A 286 17.13 1.16 35.27
N GLU A 287 16.84 0.47 36.35
CA GLU A 287 15.78 -0.55 36.36
C GLU A 287 14.49 0.18 35.93
N THR A 288 14.23 0.24 34.63
CA THR A 288 12.87 0.37 34.16
C THR A 288 12.13 -0.76 34.85
N THR A 289 10.91 -0.49 35.28
CA THR A 289 9.96 -1.44 35.86
C THR A 289 9.67 -2.66 34.95
N GLN A 290 10.42 -2.84 33.86
CA GLN A 290 10.53 -4.03 33.04
C GLN A 290 11.57 -5.04 33.58
N ALA A 291 12.66 -4.64 34.24
CA ALA A 291 13.68 -5.58 34.75
C ALA A 291 13.18 -6.42 35.95
N GLN A 292 12.34 -5.85 36.82
CA GLN A 292 11.63 -6.62 37.85
C GLN A 292 10.42 -7.41 37.31
N GLN A 293 9.83 -7.00 36.18
CA GLN A 293 8.86 -7.83 35.46
C GLN A 293 9.53 -9.04 34.80
N GLN A 294 10.75 -8.88 34.25
CA GLN A 294 11.51 -9.96 33.62
C GLN A 294 12.14 -10.92 34.66
N ALA A 295 12.60 -10.43 35.81
CA ALA A 295 13.14 -11.28 36.87
C ALA A 295 12.06 -12.12 37.60
N LYS A 296 10.82 -11.62 37.73
CA LYS A 296 9.67 -12.42 38.22
C LYS A 296 9.11 -13.37 37.14
N HIS A 297 9.38 -13.11 35.86
CA HIS A 297 9.05 -14.03 34.76
C HIS A 297 10.08 -15.15 34.57
N LYS A 298 11.19 -15.17 35.31
CA LYS A 298 12.18 -16.27 35.28
C LYS A 298 11.73 -17.55 36.00
N GLN A 299 10.48 -17.59 36.45
CA GLN A 299 9.74 -18.80 36.81
C GLN A 299 8.35 -18.85 36.15
N GLN A 300 8.25 -18.44 34.90
CA GLN A 300 7.26 -19.01 33.99
C GLN A 300 7.74 -18.69 32.58
N ALA A 301 8.30 -19.68 31.90
CA ALA A 301 8.46 -19.63 30.46
C ALA A 301 7.15 -19.08 29.87
N LYS A 302 7.19 -17.86 29.31
CA LYS A 302 6.13 -17.39 28.43
C LYS A 302 6.24 -18.31 27.23
N ARG A 303 5.48 -19.41 27.31
CA ARG A 303 5.29 -20.35 26.22
C ARG A 303 4.93 -19.50 25.01
N TRP A 304 5.71 -19.57 23.94
CA TRP A 304 5.36 -18.96 22.67
C TRP A 304 4.45 -19.94 21.95
N VAL A 305 3.47 -19.41 21.24
CA VAL A 305 2.49 -20.22 20.52
C VAL A 305 2.34 -19.68 19.11
N ASN A 306 2.17 -20.57 18.15
CA ASN A 306 1.94 -20.20 16.77
C ASN A 306 0.51 -19.68 16.63
N VAL A 307 0.38 -18.49 16.03
CA VAL A 307 -0.91 -17.98 15.59
C VAL A 307 -0.92 -17.86 14.08
N THR A 308 -1.94 -18.45 13.45
CA THR A 308 -2.21 -18.26 12.03
C THR A 308 -3.45 -17.38 11.91
N VAL A 309 -3.30 -16.20 11.32
CA VAL A 309 -4.41 -15.29 11.03
C VAL A 309 -4.87 -15.52 9.60
N ARG A 310 -6.15 -15.85 9.45
CA ARG A 310 -6.79 -16.06 8.15
C ARG A 310 -8.01 -15.19 8.02
N SER A 311 -8.32 -14.80 6.80
CA SER A 311 -9.48 -14.00 6.47
C SER A 311 -10.29 -14.65 5.37
N ASN A 312 -11.58 -14.33 5.33
CA ASN A 312 -12.44 -14.66 4.19
C ASN A 312 -12.18 -13.77 2.96
N ARG A 313 -11.24 -12.81 3.04
CA ARG A 313 -10.88 -11.87 1.97
C ARG A 313 -9.36 -11.86 1.77
N TYR A 314 -8.92 -11.73 0.52
CA TYR A 314 -7.52 -11.53 0.14
C TYR A 314 -7.15 -10.04 0.19
N ASP A 315 -5.87 -9.67 0.14
CA ASP A 315 -5.36 -8.29 0.17
C ASP A 315 -5.95 -7.45 1.32
N ASP A 316 -5.95 -8.03 2.52
CA ASP A 316 -6.26 -7.32 3.75
C ASP A 316 -4.99 -6.90 4.48
N SER A 317 -5.15 -6.21 5.60
CA SER A 317 -4.07 -5.76 6.46
C SER A 317 -4.30 -6.28 7.87
N VAL A 318 -3.39 -7.15 8.30
CA VAL A 318 -3.33 -7.70 9.64
C VAL A 318 -2.43 -6.82 10.48
N LYS A 319 -2.95 -6.35 11.61
CA LYS A 319 -2.21 -5.71 12.69
C LYS A 319 -2.38 -6.50 13.97
N ILE A 320 -1.30 -6.67 14.73
CA ILE A 320 -1.35 -7.25 16.08
C ILE A 320 -0.59 -6.32 17.02
N ASN A 321 -1.25 -5.87 18.10
CA ASN A 321 -0.70 -4.88 19.03
C ASN A 321 -0.13 -3.65 18.29
N ASP A 322 -0.90 -3.09 17.35
CA ASP A 322 -0.53 -1.97 16.46
C ASP A 322 0.63 -2.20 15.47
N VAL A 323 1.25 -3.38 15.45
CA VAL A 323 2.29 -3.73 14.46
C VAL A 323 1.66 -4.39 13.23
N SER A 324 2.03 -3.94 12.02
CA SER A 324 1.49 -4.46 10.76
C SER A 324 2.27 -5.68 10.25
N TYR A 325 1.55 -6.73 9.86
CA TYR A 325 2.11 -8.01 9.41
C TYR A 325 1.73 -8.38 7.97
N GLY A 326 1.17 -7.43 7.21
CA GLY A 326 0.80 -7.64 5.81
C GLY A 326 -0.60 -8.22 5.63
N SER A 327 -0.81 -9.00 4.56
CA SER A 327 -2.11 -9.61 4.21
C SER A 327 -2.18 -11.06 4.66
N THR A 328 -3.38 -11.51 5.04
CA THR A 328 -3.65 -12.91 5.32
C THR A 328 -3.36 -13.81 4.09
N PRO A 329 -2.97 -15.08 4.31
CA PRO A 329 -2.68 -15.70 5.60
C PRO A 329 -1.35 -15.21 6.20
N VAL A 330 -1.37 -14.88 7.49
CA VAL A 330 -0.17 -14.51 8.26
C VAL A 330 0.07 -15.57 9.33
N GLU A 331 1.29 -16.11 9.39
CA GLU A 331 1.71 -17.05 10.44
C GLU A 331 2.88 -16.46 11.22
N LEU A 332 2.74 -16.37 12.54
CA LEU A 332 3.73 -15.74 13.41
C LEU A 332 3.67 -16.34 14.83
N MET A 333 4.77 -16.22 15.57
CA MET A 333 4.87 -16.68 16.96
C MET A 333 4.63 -15.50 17.90
N LEU A 334 3.73 -15.66 18.88
CA LEU A 334 3.48 -14.67 19.92
C LEU A 334 3.59 -15.29 21.31
N PRO A 335 3.96 -14.51 22.33
CA PRO A 335 3.98 -14.99 23.71
C PRO A 335 2.56 -15.33 24.18
N VAL A 336 2.41 -16.33 25.06
CA VAL A 336 1.11 -16.59 25.68
C VAL A 336 0.61 -15.34 26.42
N GLY A 337 -0.61 -14.91 26.11
CA GLY A 337 -1.18 -13.66 26.60
C GLY A 337 -2.33 -13.15 25.73
N THR A 338 -2.91 -12.03 26.13
CA THR A 338 -3.94 -11.33 25.34
C THR A 338 -3.27 -10.39 24.35
N HIS A 339 -3.67 -10.47 23.09
CA HIS A 339 -3.18 -9.62 22.00
C HIS A 339 -4.36 -8.94 21.29
N GLU A 340 -4.21 -7.66 20.94
CA GLU A 340 -5.18 -6.97 20.12
C GLU A 340 -4.93 -7.30 18.65
N LEU A 341 -5.86 -7.99 18.02
CA LEU A 341 -5.76 -8.40 16.63
C LEU A 341 -6.77 -7.62 15.80
N THR A 342 -6.26 -6.83 14.86
CA THR A 342 -7.03 -6.08 13.88
C THR A 342 -6.77 -6.63 12.49
N VAL A 343 -7.79 -7.16 11.82
CA VAL A 343 -7.76 -7.41 10.38
C VAL A 343 -8.63 -6.36 9.72
N SER A 344 -8.05 -5.59 8.81
CA SER A 344 -8.73 -4.48 8.16
C SER A 344 -8.59 -4.60 6.65
N LYS A 345 -9.66 -4.30 5.93
CA LYS A 345 -9.63 -4.18 4.48
C LYS A 345 -10.47 -2.97 4.09
N PRO A 346 -9.99 -2.12 3.17
CA PRO A 346 -10.80 -1.03 2.64
C PRO A 346 -12.17 -1.55 2.15
N GLY A 347 -13.26 -0.95 2.65
CA GLY A 347 -14.64 -1.35 2.33
C GLY A 347 -15.27 -2.40 3.24
N PHE A 348 -14.56 -2.87 4.27
CA PHE A 348 -15.03 -3.88 5.23
C PHE A 348 -15.00 -3.33 6.67
N VAL A 349 -15.85 -3.87 7.54
CA VAL A 349 -15.75 -3.61 8.98
C VAL A 349 -14.45 -4.26 9.43
N SER A 350 -13.53 -3.48 9.99
CA SER A 350 -12.31 -4.03 10.56
C SER A 350 -12.68 -5.02 11.65
N TYR A 351 -12.20 -6.25 11.51
CA TYR A 351 -12.28 -7.25 12.57
C TYR A 351 -11.27 -6.83 13.64
N ASN A 352 -11.72 -6.21 14.72
CA ASN A 352 -10.87 -5.91 15.88
C ASN A 352 -11.33 -6.75 17.08
N ARG A 353 -10.44 -7.61 17.61
CA ARG A 353 -10.69 -8.39 18.82
C ARG A 353 -9.43 -8.59 19.64
N GLU A 354 -9.59 -8.55 20.95
CA GLU A 354 -8.62 -9.13 21.87
C GLU A 354 -8.69 -10.67 21.79
N VAL A 355 -7.54 -11.29 21.52
CA VAL A 355 -7.40 -12.74 21.42
C VAL A 355 -6.42 -13.20 22.49
N TYR A 356 -6.88 -14.05 23.39
CA TYR A 356 -5.98 -14.75 24.30
C TYR A 356 -5.32 -15.93 23.59
N LEU A 357 -3.99 -15.91 23.50
CA LEU A 357 -3.17 -16.95 22.92
C LEU A 357 -2.64 -17.83 24.05
N GLY A 358 -3.28 -18.98 24.29
CA GLY A 358 -2.84 -19.95 25.30
C GLY A 358 -2.10 -21.15 24.73
N LYS A 359 -2.31 -21.46 23.45
CA LYS A 359 -1.80 -22.60 22.67
C LYS A 359 -1.80 -22.22 21.19
N ASP A 360 -1.20 -23.04 20.35
CA ASP A 360 -1.24 -22.83 18.90
C ASP A 360 -2.69 -22.78 18.42
N GLN A 361 -3.03 -21.75 17.64
CA GLN A 361 -4.40 -21.53 17.20
C GLN A 361 -4.50 -20.74 15.89
N VAL A 362 -5.55 -21.02 15.14
CA VAL A 362 -5.90 -20.27 13.94
C VAL A 362 -7.00 -19.28 14.29
N VAL A 363 -6.78 -18.00 14.02
CA VAL A 363 -7.79 -16.95 14.16
C VAL A 363 -8.37 -16.65 12.79
N TRP A 364 -9.66 -16.93 12.62
CA TRP A 364 -10.39 -16.60 11.40
C TRP A 364 -11.12 -15.26 11.58
N ALA A 365 -10.61 -14.24 10.90
CA ALA A 365 -11.27 -12.95 10.77
C ALA A 365 -12.31 -13.04 9.64
N LYS A 366 -13.60 -13.00 10.00
CA LYS A 366 -14.67 -12.82 9.02
C LYS A 366 -14.88 -11.33 8.84
N LEU A 367 -14.34 -10.77 7.76
CA LEU A 367 -14.60 -9.41 7.34
C LEU A 367 -15.98 -9.35 6.67
N GLU A 368 -16.88 -8.64 7.33
CA GLU A 368 -18.20 -8.29 6.80
C GLU A 368 -18.11 -6.93 6.12
N GLU A 369 -18.75 -6.78 4.96
CA GLU A 369 -18.77 -5.49 4.27
C GLU A 369 -19.47 -4.46 5.16
N GLN A 370 -18.92 -3.25 5.28
CA GLN A 370 -19.60 -2.21 6.04
C GLN A 370 -20.93 -1.89 5.35
N PRO A 371 -22.08 -2.06 6.01
CA PRO A 371 -23.32 -1.52 5.49
C PRO A 371 -23.23 0.00 5.57
N ASN A 372 -23.36 0.67 4.43
CA ASN A 372 -23.58 2.12 4.31
C ASN A 372 -22.37 3.07 4.43
N ARG A 373 -21.19 2.69 3.89
CA ARG A 373 -20.21 3.68 3.38
C ARG A 373 -20.15 3.60 1.85
N PRO A 374 -20.20 4.73 1.10
CA PRO A 374 -20.18 4.68 -0.34
C PRO A 374 -18.89 3.99 -0.82
N PRO A 375 -19.00 3.06 -1.76
CA PRO A 375 -17.89 2.26 -2.22
C PRO A 375 -16.64 3.01 -2.69
N SER A 376 -15.49 2.35 -2.67
CA SER A 376 -14.32 2.75 -3.47
C SER A 376 -14.73 3.01 -4.94
N PRO A 377 -14.09 3.95 -5.65
CA PRO A 377 -14.40 4.23 -7.06
C PRO A 377 -14.54 2.94 -7.87
N GLY A 378 -15.61 2.82 -8.67
CA GLY A 378 -15.93 1.65 -9.50
C GLY A 378 -16.79 0.56 -8.85
N LYS A 379 -17.08 0.59 -7.52
CA LYS A 379 -18.02 -0.38 -6.92
C LYS A 379 -19.47 0.05 -7.12
N LYS A 380 -20.30 -0.95 -7.42
CA LYS A 380 -21.72 -0.83 -7.72
C LYS A 380 -22.57 -1.02 -6.45
N PHE A 381 -23.65 -0.27 -6.31
CA PHE A 381 -24.64 -0.45 -5.24
C PHE A 381 -26.04 -0.07 -5.73
N THR A 382 -27.07 -0.49 -5.02
CA THR A 382 -28.46 -0.11 -5.28
C THR A 382 -29.07 0.30 -3.96
N ASP A 383 -29.68 1.48 -3.91
CA ASP A 383 -30.38 1.93 -2.71
C ASP A 383 -31.70 1.15 -2.54
N PRO A 384 -32.07 0.75 -1.32
CA PRO A 384 -33.36 0.14 -1.07
C PRO A 384 -34.48 1.15 -1.33
N VAL A 385 -35.54 0.71 -1.96
CA VAL A 385 -36.76 1.50 -2.21
C VAL A 385 -37.92 0.83 -1.48
N SER A 386 -38.89 1.62 -1.00
CA SER A 386 -40.11 1.05 -0.45
C SER A 386 -40.88 0.25 -1.51
N ASN A 387 -41.57 -0.83 -1.11
CA ASN A 387 -42.45 -1.66 -1.96
C ASN A 387 -41.81 -2.51 -3.08
N ASN A 388 -40.70 -3.24 -2.83
CA ASN A 388 -40.08 -4.16 -3.80
C ASN A 388 -39.68 -3.50 -5.16
N LEU A 389 -39.54 -2.18 -5.20
CA LEU A 389 -39.06 -1.46 -6.37
C LEU A 389 -37.52 -1.51 -6.42
N GLU A 390 -36.95 -1.73 -7.61
CA GLU A 390 -35.50 -1.68 -7.81
C GLU A 390 -35.05 -0.26 -8.16
N ALA A 391 -34.29 0.39 -7.28
CA ALA A 391 -33.60 1.63 -7.63
C ALA A 391 -32.59 1.37 -8.76
N PRO A 392 -32.20 2.41 -9.52
CA PRO A 392 -31.07 2.31 -10.43
C PRO A 392 -29.81 1.84 -9.70
N GLN A 393 -29.13 0.83 -10.26
CA GLN A 393 -27.80 0.44 -9.79
C GLN A 393 -26.83 1.58 -10.08
N MET A 394 -26.16 2.06 -9.04
CA MET A 394 -25.24 3.19 -9.05
C MET A 394 -23.79 2.71 -9.03
N VAL A 395 -22.89 3.49 -9.63
CA VAL A 395 -21.42 3.32 -9.66
C VAL A 395 -20.79 4.53 -9.00
N VAL A 396 -19.87 4.33 -8.05
CA VAL A 396 -19.15 5.46 -7.42
C VAL A 396 -18.03 5.98 -8.32
N ILE A 397 -18.04 7.29 -8.57
CA ILE A 397 -16.95 8.06 -9.15
C ILE A 397 -16.24 8.81 -8.02
N GLY A 398 -14.91 8.64 -7.94
CA GLY A 398 -14.09 9.26 -6.91
C GLY A 398 -13.93 10.77 -7.06
N ALA A 399 -13.57 11.44 -5.98
CA ALA A 399 -12.95 12.75 -6.06
C ALA A 399 -11.56 12.63 -6.70
N GLY A 400 -11.16 13.61 -7.50
CA GLY A 400 -9.89 13.58 -8.22
C GLY A 400 -9.82 14.60 -9.35
N GLU A 401 -8.70 14.59 -10.06
CA GLU A 401 -8.52 15.35 -11.30
C GLU A 401 -8.84 14.48 -12.51
N TYR A 402 -9.66 15.01 -13.40
CA TYR A 402 -10.13 14.32 -14.59
C TYR A 402 -9.92 15.17 -15.83
N LYS A 403 -9.64 14.52 -16.95
CA LYS A 403 -9.56 15.18 -18.25
C LYS A 403 -10.90 15.15 -18.97
N VAL A 404 -11.35 16.29 -19.45
CA VAL A 404 -12.62 16.49 -20.17
C VAL A 404 -12.42 17.40 -21.38
N GLY A 405 -13.50 17.63 -22.13
CA GLY A 405 -13.51 18.44 -23.33
C GLY A 405 -12.94 17.71 -24.56
N PRO A 406 -12.97 18.35 -25.74
CA PRO A 406 -12.37 17.80 -26.95
C PRO A 406 -10.90 17.41 -26.74
N ASP A 407 -10.51 16.24 -27.24
CA ASP A 407 -9.18 15.64 -27.08
C ASP A 407 -8.68 15.52 -25.62
N ALA A 408 -9.58 15.56 -24.63
CA ALA A 408 -9.25 15.47 -23.20
C ALA A 408 -8.20 16.52 -22.76
N ARG A 409 -8.29 17.75 -23.28
CA ARG A 409 -7.32 18.84 -23.01
C ARG A 409 -7.61 19.63 -21.75
N GLU A 410 -8.82 19.57 -21.23
CA GLU A 410 -9.24 20.35 -20.06
C GLU A 410 -9.11 19.52 -18.79
N ASN A 411 -8.38 20.01 -17.78
CA ASN A 411 -8.31 19.37 -16.46
C ASN A 411 -9.39 19.96 -15.55
N VAL A 412 -10.23 19.10 -14.98
CA VAL A 412 -11.27 19.48 -14.02
C VAL A 412 -11.14 18.68 -12.73
N ALA A 413 -11.20 19.39 -11.61
CA ALA A 413 -11.19 18.80 -10.28
C ALA A 413 -12.61 18.47 -9.81
N VAL A 414 -12.92 17.19 -9.66
CA VAL A 414 -14.11 16.70 -8.97
C VAL A 414 -13.80 16.67 -7.48
N ARG A 415 -14.33 17.65 -6.73
CA ARG A 415 -13.99 17.83 -5.30
C ARG A 415 -14.65 16.83 -4.35
N HIS A 416 -15.80 16.30 -4.73
CA HIS A 416 -16.56 15.35 -3.94
C HIS A 416 -16.93 14.17 -4.82
N SER A 417 -16.72 12.95 -4.29
CA SER A 417 -17.19 11.74 -4.94
C SER A 417 -18.70 11.82 -5.15
N PHE A 418 -19.19 11.21 -6.22
CA PHE A 418 -20.62 11.08 -6.51
C PHE A 418 -20.87 9.67 -7.05
N ALA A 419 -22.10 9.18 -6.96
CA ALA A 419 -22.48 7.95 -7.65
C ALA A 419 -23.31 8.29 -8.89
N ILE A 420 -23.13 7.56 -9.98
CA ILE A 420 -23.88 7.73 -11.22
C ILE A 420 -24.56 6.41 -11.60
N GLY A 421 -25.74 6.48 -12.22
CA GLY A 421 -26.45 5.33 -12.74
C GLY A 421 -25.52 4.51 -13.65
N SER A 422 -25.40 3.22 -13.36
CA SER A 422 -24.62 2.29 -14.19
C SER A 422 -25.20 2.18 -15.60
N THR A 423 -26.47 2.48 -15.78
CA THR A 423 -27.19 2.52 -17.06
C THR A 423 -28.06 3.79 -17.12
N PRO A 424 -28.58 4.17 -18.30
CA PRO A 424 -29.76 5.04 -18.39
C PRO A 424 -30.93 4.47 -17.57
N VAL A 425 -31.86 5.34 -17.19
CA VAL A 425 -33.10 4.92 -16.53
C VAL A 425 -33.90 4.07 -17.50
N THR A 426 -34.34 2.89 -17.05
CA THR A 426 -35.07 1.95 -17.90
C THR A 426 -36.56 2.24 -17.94
N VAL A 427 -37.25 1.68 -18.95
CA VAL A 427 -38.72 1.73 -19.06
C VAL A 427 -39.38 1.19 -17.78
N ALA A 428 -38.91 0.07 -17.23
CA ALA A 428 -39.47 -0.49 -15.99
C ALA A 428 -39.28 0.43 -14.77
N GLN A 429 -38.12 1.09 -14.65
CA GLN A 429 -37.86 2.03 -13.57
C GLN A 429 -38.75 3.27 -13.68
N PHE A 430 -38.93 3.79 -14.90
CA PHE A 430 -39.80 4.94 -15.14
C PHE A 430 -41.29 4.58 -14.99
N ASP A 431 -41.70 3.40 -15.42
CA ASP A 431 -43.06 2.88 -15.23
C ASP A 431 -43.39 2.73 -13.74
N ALA A 432 -42.45 2.26 -12.92
CA ALA A 432 -42.62 2.23 -11.46
C ALA A 432 -42.87 3.63 -10.87
N PHE A 433 -42.16 4.65 -11.34
CA PHE A 433 -42.40 6.04 -10.95
C PHE A 433 -43.80 6.50 -11.34
N VAL A 434 -44.21 6.27 -12.58
CA VAL A 434 -45.52 6.68 -13.08
C VAL A 434 -46.64 5.96 -12.33
N ASN A 435 -46.52 4.65 -12.10
CA ASN A 435 -47.49 3.85 -11.34
C ASN A 435 -47.59 4.29 -9.88
N ALA A 436 -46.46 4.64 -9.26
CA ALA A 436 -46.44 5.07 -7.86
C ALA A 436 -47.02 6.48 -7.64
N THR A 437 -47.00 7.34 -8.66
CA THR A 437 -47.33 8.77 -8.51
C THR A 437 -48.53 9.23 -9.33
N GLY A 438 -48.96 8.46 -10.33
CA GLY A 438 -49.92 8.90 -11.34
C GLY A 438 -49.37 9.98 -12.26
N TYR A 439 -48.03 10.09 -12.39
CA TYR A 439 -47.39 11.13 -13.19
C TYR A 439 -47.75 11.02 -14.68
N VAL A 440 -48.06 12.16 -15.30
CA VAL A 440 -48.34 12.28 -16.74
C VAL A 440 -47.24 13.13 -17.36
N THR A 441 -46.48 12.55 -18.29
CA THR A 441 -45.34 13.22 -18.92
C THR A 441 -45.77 14.37 -19.83
N ALA A 442 -44.82 15.26 -20.16
CA ALA A 442 -45.09 16.34 -21.09
C ALA A 442 -45.56 15.85 -22.48
N ALA A 443 -45.03 14.71 -22.94
CA ALA A 443 -45.44 14.08 -24.20
C ALA A 443 -46.94 13.70 -24.14
N GLU A 444 -47.37 13.08 -23.05
CA GLU A 444 -48.78 12.70 -22.79
C GLU A 444 -49.71 13.91 -22.58
N GLN A 445 -49.17 15.07 -22.19
CA GLN A 445 -49.92 16.33 -22.05
C GLN A 445 -50.12 17.08 -23.38
N GLY A 446 -49.75 16.48 -24.51
CA GLY A 446 -49.94 17.04 -25.85
C GLY A 446 -48.71 17.76 -26.42
N ASN A 447 -47.54 17.70 -25.77
CA ASN A 447 -46.29 18.13 -26.41
C ASN A 447 -45.73 17.06 -27.37
N GLY A 448 -46.24 15.83 -27.28
CA GLY A 448 -45.82 14.70 -28.11
C GLY A 448 -44.35 14.32 -27.96
N CYS A 449 -43.89 13.50 -28.90
CA CYS A 449 -42.50 13.08 -28.99
C CYS A 449 -41.95 13.36 -30.39
N ASN A 450 -40.76 13.95 -30.45
CA ASN A 450 -40.01 14.14 -31.69
C ASN A 450 -39.41 12.81 -32.12
N MET A 451 -39.79 12.41 -33.32
CA MET A 451 -39.47 11.16 -33.97
C MET A 451 -38.40 11.41 -35.03
N LEU A 452 -37.21 10.82 -34.86
CA LEU A 452 -36.20 10.82 -35.93
C LEU A 452 -36.30 9.50 -36.70
N VAL A 453 -36.94 9.55 -37.87
CA VAL A 453 -37.18 8.41 -38.77
C VAL A 453 -36.54 8.74 -40.12
N ASN A 454 -35.69 7.85 -40.63
CA ASN A 454 -34.99 8.02 -41.92
C ASN A 454 -34.19 9.34 -42.06
N GLY A 455 -33.72 9.92 -40.95
CA GLY A 455 -32.96 11.17 -40.94
C GLY A 455 -33.81 12.45 -40.88
N GLU A 456 -35.13 12.34 -40.83
CA GLU A 456 -36.05 13.47 -40.68
C GLU A 456 -36.65 13.50 -39.27
N ILE A 457 -36.63 14.69 -38.65
CA ILE A 457 -37.29 14.93 -37.36
C ILE A 457 -38.73 15.34 -37.64
N SER A 458 -39.68 14.57 -37.13
CA SER A 458 -41.11 14.89 -37.16
C SER A 458 -41.69 14.84 -35.74
N GLN A 459 -42.53 15.82 -35.39
CA GLN A 459 -43.21 15.79 -34.11
C GLN A 459 -44.45 14.89 -34.21
N SER A 460 -44.53 13.87 -33.35
CA SER A 460 -45.70 13.01 -33.23
C SER A 460 -46.43 13.35 -31.92
N LEU A 461 -47.63 13.91 -32.02
CA LEU A 461 -48.45 14.25 -30.86
C LEU A 461 -49.07 13.02 -30.17
N GLU A 462 -49.12 11.89 -30.88
CA GLU A 462 -49.65 10.62 -30.38
C GLU A 462 -48.58 9.71 -29.77
N SER A 463 -47.30 10.08 -29.91
CA SER A 463 -46.17 9.29 -29.40
C SER A 463 -45.70 9.82 -28.03
N ASP A 464 -45.42 8.89 -27.14
CA ASP A 464 -44.94 9.13 -25.78
C ASP A 464 -43.89 8.08 -25.38
N TRP A 465 -43.53 8.03 -24.09
CA TRP A 465 -42.54 7.09 -23.56
C TRP A 465 -43.00 5.63 -23.56
N ARG A 466 -44.31 5.35 -23.66
CA ARG A 466 -44.86 4.00 -23.81
C ARG A 466 -44.94 3.57 -25.27
N GLN A 467 -45.12 4.52 -26.18
CA GLN A 467 -45.20 4.30 -27.63
C GLN A 467 -44.26 5.25 -28.38
N PRO A 468 -42.93 5.08 -28.28
CA PRO A 468 -41.95 5.98 -28.90
C PRO A 468 -41.74 5.69 -30.40
N GLY A 469 -42.69 5.00 -31.04
CA GLY A 469 -42.65 4.54 -32.44
C GLY A 469 -41.73 3.36 -32.74
N PHE A 470 -41.28 2.63 -31.71
CA PHE A 470 -40.64 1.32 -31.83
C PHE A 470 -40.86 0.49 -30.56
N ASP A 471 -40.68 -0.83 -30.65
CA ASP A 471 -40.80 -1.72 -29.49
C ASP A 471 -39.68 -1.48 -28.47
N GLN A 472 -40.07 -1.28 -27.21
CA GLN A 472 -39.15 -1.20 -26.07
C GLN A 472 -39.35 -2.36 -25.10
N ALA A 473 -38.26 -2.95 -24.63
CA ALA A 473 -38.28 -3.91 -23.54
C ALA A 473 -38.27 -3.16 -22.18
N ALA A 474 -38.64 -3.87 -21.11
CA ALA A 474 -38.65 -3.34 -19.74
C ALA A 474 -37.27 -2.80 -19.30
N ASP A 475 -36.19 -3.37 -19.82
CA ASP A 475 -34.79 -2.99 -19.60
C ASP A 475 -34.21 -2.11 -20.73
N SER A 476 -35.03 -1.63 -21.67
CA SER A 476 -34.62 -0.58 -22.60
C SER A 476 -34.57 0.78 -21.91
N PRO A 477 -33.73 1.73 -22.36
CA PRO A 477 -33.72 3.08 -21.82
C PRO A 477 -35.07 3.77 -22.08
N VAL A 478 -35.61 4.49 -21.11
CA VAL A 478 -36.80 5.31 -21.31
C VAL A 478 -36.46 6.49 -22.24
N VAL A 479 -37.32 6.75 -23.22
CA VAL A 479 -37.21 7.85 -24.19
C VAL A 479 -38.50 8.66 -24.23
N CYS A 480 -38.58 9.68 -25.09
CA CYS A 480 -39.74 10.58 -25.18
C CYS A 480 -40.07 11.31 -23.87
N VAL A 481 -39.04 11.54 -23.05
CA VAL A 481 -39.12 12.30 -21.79
C VAL A 481 -38.32 13.59 -21.93
N ASN A 482 -38.85 14.70 -21.39
CA ASN A 482 -38.12 15.96 -21.37
C ASN A 482 -37.35 16.13 -20.04
N LYS A 483 -36.58 17.22 -19.94
CA LYS A 483 -35.79 17.55 -18.75
C LYS A 483 -36.65 17.71 -17.48
N LYS A 484 -37.90 18.17 -17.60
CA LYS A 484 -38.82 18.32 -16.45
C LYS A 484 -39.31 16.96 -15.95
N ASP A 485 -39.64 16.04 -16.86
CA ASP A 485 -40.01 14.66 -16.53
C ASP A 485 -38.86 13.93 -15.83
N ALA A 486 -37.63 14.08 -16.34
CA ALA A 486 -36.44 13.52 -15.73
C ALA A 486 -36.15 14.08 -14.32
N ASN A 487 -36.37 15.39 -14.12
CA ASN A 487 -36.26 16.02 -12.80
C ASN A 487 -37.37 15.58 -11.84
N ALA A 488 -38.59 15.35 -12.33
CA ALA A 488 -39.68 14.81 -11.52
C ALA A 488 -39.34 13.40 -11.01
N TYR A 489 -38.78 12.55 -11.88
CA TYR A 489 -38.30 11.22 -11.52
C TYR A 489 -37.20 11.27 -10.44
N THR A 490 -36.18 12.12 -10.60
CA THR A 490 -35.08 12.21 -9.61
C THR A 490 -35.56 12.71 -8.25
N LYS A 491 -36.52 13.65 -8.24
CA LYS A 491 -37.17 14.13 -7.01
C LYS A 491 -37.96 13.02 -6.32
N TRP A 492 -38.74 12.26 -7.06
CA TRP A 492 -39.46 11.11 -6.52
C TRP A 492 -38.51 10.05 -5.97
N LEU A 493 -37.47 9.67 -6.72
CA LEU A 493 -36.48 8.69 -6.29
C LEU A 493 -35.76 9.14 -5.01
N SER A 494 -35.48 10.43 -4.88
CA SER A 494 -34.91 11.00 -3.66
C SER A 494 -35.83 10.82 -2.45
N GLN A 495 -37.13 11.01 -2.63
CA GLN A 495 -38.12 10.81 -1.57
C GLN A 495 -38.24 9.34 -1.17
N GLN A 496 -38.16 8.42 -2.13
CA GLN A 496 -38.30 6.99 -1.86
C GLN A 496 -37.09 6.37 -1.17
N THR A 497 -35.90 6.87 -1.47
CA THR A 497 -34.62 6.32 -0.95
C THR A 497 -34.12 7.08 0.27
N GLY A 498 -34.60 8.31 0.52
CA GLY A 498 -34.04 9.20 1.54
C GLY A 498 -32.67 9.79 1.16
N HIS A 499 -32.22 9.59 -0.08
CA HIS A 499 -30.95 10.08 -0.60
C HIS A 499 -31.14 11.16 -1.66
N ASN A 500 -30.10 11.94 -1.95
CA ASN A 500 -30.20 13.06 -2.89
C ASN A 500 -29.85 12.59 -4.31
N TYR A 501 -30.89 12.31 -5.11
CA TYR A 501 -30.80 12.00 -6.53
C TYR A 501 -31.04 13.24 -7.40
N ALA A 502 -30.30 13.34 -8.50
CA ALA A 502 -30.41 14.44 -9.48
C ALA A 502 -29.97 13.98 -10.87
N LEU A 503 -30.14 14.83 -11.88
CA LEU A 503 -29.45 14.65 -13.16
C LEU A 503 -27.94 14.94 -13.01
N PRO A 504 -27.05 14.20 -13.69
CA PRO A 504 -25.64 14.57 -13.75
C PRO A 504 -25.50 15.97 -14.36
N ASN A 505 -24.57 16.78 -13.85
CA ASN A 505 -24.13 17.94 -14.62
C ASN A 505 -23.26 17.52 -15.81
N ASP A 506 -23.00 18.47 -16.69
CA ASP A 506 -22.26 18.27 -17.93
C ASP A 506 -20.89 17.57 -17.73
N VAL A 507 -20.13 18.05 -16.73
CA VAL A 507 -18.80 17.50 -16.39
C VAL A 507 -18.90 16.13 -15.75
N GLN A 508 -19.83 15.94 -14.81
CA GLN A 508 -20.03 14.67 -14.11
C GLN A 508 -20.38 13.55 -15.10
N TRP A 509 -21.21 13.87 -16.09
CA TRP A 509 -21.54 12.94 -17.16
C TRP A 509 -20.29 12.56 -17.98
N GLU A 510 -19.51 13.55 -18.43
CA GLU A 510 -18.33 13.28 -19.27
C GLU A 510 -17.24 12.52 -18.52
N VAL A 511 -16.98 12.87 -17.25
CA VAL A 511 -16.05 12.12 -16.38
C VAL A 511 -16.47 10.67 -16.26
N ALA A 512 -17.77 10.42 -16.03
CA ALA A 512 -18.30 9.07 -15.95
C ALA A 512 -18.21 8.33 -17.28
N ALA A 513 -18.46 9.01 -18.41
CA ALA A 513 -18.43 8.42 -19.74
C ALA A 513 -17.03 8.00 -20.18
N ARG A 514 -16.01 8.82 -19.90
CA ARG A 514 -14.60 8.56 -20.22
C ARG A 514 -14.02 7.37 -19.46
N GLY A 515 -14.53 7.06 -18.27
CA GLY A 515 -14.08 5.89 -17.52
C GLY A 515 -12.58 5.93 -17.16
N GLY A 516 -11.99 7.12 -17.06
CA GLY A 516 -10.55 7.31 -16.80
C GLY A 516 -9.66 7.37 -18.04
N THR A 517 -10.20 7.26 -19.26
CA THR A 517 -9.43 7.38 -20.50
C THR A 517 -9.44 8.80 -21.08
N ASN A 518 -8.46 9.09 -21.93
CA ASN A 518 -8.32 10.38 -22.62
C ASN A 518 -8.76 10.30 -24.09
N SER A 519 -9.36 9.17 -24.50
CA SER A 519 -9.77 8.91 -25.88
C SER A 519 -11.19 9.39 -26.18
N ASP A 520 -11.56 9.42 -27.46
CA ASP A 520 -12.89 9.82 -27.92
C ASP A 520 -14.01 8.89 -27.41
N PHE A 521 -13.72 7.59 -27.37
CA PHE A 521 -14.54 6.56 -26.73
C PHE A 521 -13.73 5.92 -25.61
N TRP A 522 -14.38 5.34 -24.61
CA TRP A 522 -13.65 4.72 -23.49
C TRP A 522 -12.80 3.52 -23.94
N TRP A 523 -13.10 2.91 -25.09
CA TRP A 523 -12.34 1.80 -25.68
C TRP A 523 -11.26 2.23 -26.70
N GLY A 524 -11.12 3.53 -26.99
CA GLY A 524 -10.13 4.05 -27.94
C GLY A 524 -10.65 5.21 -28.79
N ASN A 525 -9.86 5.61 -29.78
CA ASN A 525 -10.21 6.72 -30.69
C ASN A 525 -10.98 6.27 -31.93
N GLU A 526 -11.02 4.96 -32.19
CA GLU A 526 -11.75 4.39 -33.31
C GLU A 526 -13.14 3.92 -32.83
N ILE A 527 -14.17 4.19 -33.63
CA ILE A 527 -15.55 3.76 -33.34
C ILE A 527 -15.63 2.24 -33.18
N GLY A 528 -14.96 1.50 -34.08
CA GLY A 528 -15.08 0.05 -34.20
C GLY A 528 -16.46 -0.39 -34.73
N VAL A 529 -16.77 -1.69 -34.59
CA VAL A 529 -18.07 -2.29 -34.95
C VAL A 529 -18.59 -3.05 -33.75
N GLY A 530 -19.86 -2.86 -33.40
CA GLY A 530 -20.49 -3.60 -32.29
C GLY A 530 -20.06 -3.20 -30.87
N ASN A 531 -19.37 -2.06 -30.70
CA ASN A 531 -18.99 -1.54 -29.37
C ASN A 531 -20.10 -0.73 -28.70
N ALA A 532 -21.06 -0.23 -29.48
CA ALA A 532 -22.15 0.63 -29.04
C ALA A 532 -23.33 0.54 -30.02
N ASN A 533 -24.53 0.88 -29.57
CA ASN A 533 -25.68 1.06 -30.45
C ASN A 533 -25.75 2.50 -30.96
N THR A 534 -25.12 2.77 -32.11
CA THR A 534 -25.23 4.04 -32.83
C THR A 534 -25.78 3.80 -34.24
N GLY A 535 -26.11 4.87 -34.95
CA GLY A 535 -26.48 4.78 -36.36
C GLY A 535 -25.32 4.22 -37.19
N TRP A 536 -25.64 3.32 -38.12
CA TRP A 536 -24.66 2.63 -38.96
C TRP A 536 -23.57 1.83 -38.22
N SER A 537 -23.82 1.45 -36.96
CA SER A 537 -22.88 0.66 -36.13
C SER A 537 -22.79 -0.83 -36.49
N GLY A 538 -23.62 -1.30 -37.42
CA GLY A 538 -23.68 -2.70 -37.84
C GLY A 538 -24.36 -3.64 -36.83
N THR A 539 -24.99 -3.09 -35.78
CA THR A 539 -25.77 -3.87 -34.80
C THR A 539 -27.20 -4.10 -35.30
N VAL A 540 -27.90 -5.09 -34.73
CA VAL A 540 -29.31 -5.38 -35.09
C VAL A 540 -30.29 -4.27 -34.68
N TRP A 541 -29.87 -3.33 -33.85
CA TRP A 541 -30.67 -2.20 -33.37
C TRP A 541 -30.36 -0.89 -34.09
N SER A 542 -29.18 -0.80 -34.71
CA SER A 542 -28.69 0.37 -35.45
C SER A 542 -29.76 0.91 -36.41
N ASN A 543 -30.03 2.22 -36.34
CA ASN A 543 -31.04 2.92 -37.15
C ASN A 543 -32.47 2.34 -37.06
N THR A 544 -32.75 1.43 -36.12
CA THR A 544 -34.05 0.78 -35.96
C THR A 544 -34.70 1.10 -34.61
N ARG A 545 -33.97 0.91 -33.50
CA ARG A 545 -34.49 1.12 -32.13
C ARG A 545 -33.37 1.17 -31.08
N THR A 546 -33.73 1.45 -29.83
CA THR A 546 -32.84 1.28 -28.68
C THR A 546 -32.52 -0.19 -28.44
N SER A 547 -31.37 -0.47 -27.83
CA SER A 547 -31.02 -1.80 -27.29
C SER A 547 -31.36 -1.86 -25.80
N PRO A 548 -31.64 -3.05 -25.24
CA PRO A 548 -31.63 -3.25 -23.79
C PRO A 548 -30.35 -2.69 -23.17
N VAL A 549 -30.43 -2.08 -21.99
CA VAL A 549 -29.24 -1.57 -21.30
C VAL A 549 -28.27 -2.71 -21.02
N LYS A 550 -26.96 -2.41 -20.97
CA LYS A 550 -25.89 -3.42 -20.78
C LYS A 550 -25.75 -4.44 -21.92
N SER A 551 -26.28 -4.15 -23.12
CA SER A 551 -26.03 -4.95 -24.32
C SER A 551 -24.58 -4.87 -24.82
N PHE A 552 -23.83 -3.85 -24.37
CA PHE A 552 -22.43 -3.61 -24.70
C PHE A 552 -21.55 -3.63 -23.44
N PRO A 553 -20.23 -3.82 -23.56
CA PRO A 553 -19.33 -3.79 -22.41
C PRO A 553 -19.37 -2.44 -21.66
N PRO A 554 -19.18 -2.43 -20.33
CA PRO A 554 -19.05 -1.20 -19.58
C PRO A 554 -17.66 -0.58 -19.76
N ASN A 555 -17.54 0.71 -19.50
CA ASN A 555 -16.24 1.36 -19.36
C ASN A 555 -15.49 0.93 -18.08
N PRO A 556 -14.22 1.32 -17.87
CA PRO A 556 -13.44 0.89 -16.71
C PRO A 556 -14.03 1.28 -15.34
N PHE A 557 -14.92 2.28 -15.27
CA PHE A 557 -15.65 2.60 -14.05
C PHE A 557 -16.86 1.67 -13.81
N GLY A 558 -17.26 0.86 -14.79
CA GLY A 558 -18.41 -0.02 -14.71
C GLY A 558 -19.72 0.63 -15.17
N VAL A 559 -19.64 1.73 -15.93
CA VAL A 559 -20.77 2.46 -16.48
C VAL A 559 -21.02 2.00 -17.92
N TYR A 560 -22.29 1.73 -18.25
CA TYR A 560 -22.74 1.23 -19.54
C TYR A 560 -23.40 2.33 -20.37
N ASP A 561 -23.46 2.09 -21.68
CA ASP A 561 -24.24 2.87 -22.63
C ASP A 561 -23.90 4.38 -22.60
N THR A 562 -22.63 4.72 -22.35
CA THR A 562 -22.13 6.11 -22.36
C THR A 562 -21.68 6.57 -23.75
N ALA A 563 -21.86 5.70 -24.74
CA ALA A 563 -21.69 5.98 -26.16
C ALA A 563 -22.83 5.26 -26.91
N GLY A 564 -23.73 6.02 -27.51
CA GLY A 564 -24.91 5.51 -28.21
C GLY A 564 -26.07 5.13 -27.28
N ASN A 565 -26.96 4.31 -27.82
CA ASN A 565 -28.29 3.98 -27.32
C ASN A 565 -29.21 5.20 -27.27
N VAL A 566 -29.05 6.12 -26.32
CA VAL A 566 -29.87 7.34 -26.21
C VAL A 566 -29.02 8.54 -25.82
N TRP A 567 -29.37 9.70 -26.35
CA TRP A 567 -28.90 10.97 -25.81
C TRP A 567 -29.48 11.16 -24.42
N GLU A 568 -28.73 11.82 -23.54
CA GLU A 568 -29.13 11.92 -22.15
C GLU A 568 -29.15 13.35 -21.63
N TRP A 569 -30.28 13.70 -21.01
CA TRP A 569 -30.43 14.96 -20.30
C TRP A 569 -29.39 15.13 -19.19
N VAL A 570 -28.74 16.29 -19.18
CA VAL A 570 -27.88 16.74 -18.09
C VAL A 570 -28.42 18.01 -17.43
N SER A 571 -27.97 18.26 -16.20
CA SER A 571 -28.26 19.48 -15.45
C SER A 571 -27.28 20.58 -15.87
N SER A 572 -27.73 21.42 -16.80
CA SER A 572 -27.03 22.61 -17.32
C SER A 572 -27.99 23.80 -17.44
N GLU A 573 -27.46 25.01 -17.53
CA GLU A 573 -28.25 26.22 -17.80
C GLU A 573 -28.86 26.15 -19.20
N GLU A 574 -28.04 25.84 -20.21
CA GLU A 574 -28.52 25.56 -21.56
C GLU A 574 -29.07 24.14 -21.69
N PRO A 575 -30.16 23.91 -22.44
CA PRO A 575 -30.70 22.58 -22.64
C PRO A 575 -29.80 21.76 -23.58
N ILE A 576 -28.94 20.92 -22.98
CA ILE A 576 -28.04 20.02 -23.70
C ILE A 576 -28.27 18.56 -23.29
N ALA A 577 -27.89 17.66 -24.19
CA ALA A 577 -27.81 16.24 -23.95
C ALA A 577 -26.44 15.67 -24.36
N ARG A 578 -26.07 14.52 -23.78
CA ARG A 578 -24.77 13.85 -23.99
C ARG A 578 -24.92 12.40 -24.47
N GLY A 579 -23.90 11.85 -25.11
CA GLY A 579 -23.74 10.41 -25.33
C GLY A 579 -24.08 9.84 -26.71
N GLY A 580 -24.77 10.54 -27.60
CA GLY A 580 -25.18 9.98 -28.89
C GLY A 580 -26.37 9.03 -28.78
N ALA A 581 -26.92 8.56 -29.90
CA ALA A 581 -28.07 7.64 -29.89
C ALA A 581 -28.06 6.65 -31.07
N TRP A 582 -28.97 5.68 -31.01
CA TRP A 582 -29.13 4.56 -31.95
C TRP A 582 -29.32 4.93 -33.44
N ASN A 583 -29.72 6.16 -33.73
CA ASN A 583 -29.95 6.70 -35.08
C ASN A 583 -29.06 7.91 -35.43
N PHE A 584 -28.04 8.21 -34.60
CA PHE A 584 -27.05 9.26 -34.89
C PHE A 584 -25.74 8.66 -35.37
N SER A 585 -24.99 9.44 -36.16
CA SER A 585 -23.66 9.04 -36.62
C SER A 585 -22.78 8.65 -35.42
N PRO A 586 -21.94 7.60 -35.51
CA PRO A 586 -21.16 7.14 -34.36
C PRO A 586 -20.19 8.20 -33.83
N GLN A 587 -19.75 9.14 -34.68
CA GLN A 587 -18.93 10.29 -34.29
C GLN A 587 -19.64 11.22 -33.29
N ARG A 588 -20.98 11.21 -33.25
CA ARG A 588 -21.78 11.96 -32.28
C ARG A 588 -21.84 11.31 -30.89
N ALA A 589 -21.30 10.10 -30.75
CA ALA A 589 -21.25 9.36 -29.49
C ALA A 589 -19.90 9.48 -28.75
N ARG A 590 -19.00 10.38 -29.18
CA ARG A 590 -17.76 10.65 -28.43
C ARG A 590 -18.10 11.29 -27.09
N ALA A 591 -17.26 11.03 -26.08
CA ALA A 591 -17.52 11.48 -24.71
C ALA A 591 -17.65 13.02 -24.57
N SER A 592 -16.95 13.79 -25.42
CA SER A 592 -16.97 15.25 -25.43
C SER A 592 -18.12 15.88 -26.22
N GLU A 593 -18.90 15.08 -26.96
CA GLU A 593 -19.97 15.61 -27.83
C GLU A 593 -21.17 16.09 -27.02
N ARG A 594 -21.76 17.18 -27.49
CA ARG A 594 -22.98 17.79 -26.94
C ARG A 594 -24.04 17.86 -28.04
N LEU A 595 -25.28 17.62 -27.66
CA LEU A 595 -26.44 17.89 -28.49
C LEU A 595 -27.24 19.02 -27.86
N ASP A 596 -27.36 20.14 -28.57
CA ASP A 596 -28.31 21.19 -28.20
C ASP A 596 -29.72 20.70 -28.47
N VAL A 597 -30.59 20.82 -27.47
CA VAL A 597 -31.98 20.33 -27.49
C VAL A 597 -32.92 21.42 -27.03
N GLY A 598 -34.19 21.39 -27.45
CA GLY A 598 -35.17 22.36 -26.95
C GLY A 598 -35.50 22.13 -25.47
N GLU A 599 -35.75 23.20 -24.70
CA GLU A 599 -35.98 23.11 -23.24
C GLU A 599 -37.13 22.18 -22.82
N ASN A 600 -38.19 22.09 -23.65
CA ASN A 600 -39.34 21.21 -23.42
C ASN A 600 -39.40 20.03 -24.41
N MET A 601 -38.31 19.75 -25.12
CA MET A 601 -38.27 18.72 -26.15
C MET A 601 -38.36 17.32 -25.51
N SER A 602 -39.22 16.47 -26.07
CA SER A 602 -39.19 15.03 -25.86
C SER A 602 -38.82 14.39 -27.19
N ALA A 603 -37.97 13.37 -27.22
CA ALA A 603 -37.61 12.69 -28.46
C ALA A 603 -37.37 11.19 -28.25
N ASN A 604 -37.60 10.39 -29.30
CA ASN A 604 -37.49 8.92 -29.25
C ASN A 604 -36.02 8.41 -29.22
N TYR A 605 -35.08 9.35 -29.20
CA TYR A 605 -33.65 9.12 -29.01
C TYR A 605 -33.10 9.82 -27.77
N LEU A 606 -33.97 10.39 -26.92
CA LEU A 606 -33.60 11.23 -25.78
C LEU A 606 -34.18 10.66 -24.47
N GLY A 607 -33.28 10.22 -23.60
CA GLY A 607 -33.55 9.69 -22.27
C GLY A 607 -32.71 10.41 -21.22
N PHE A 608 -32.38 9.72 -20.12
CA PHE A 608 -31.54 10.28 -19.06
C PHE A 608 -30.94 9.20 -18.15
N ARG A 609 -29.89 9.57 -17.41
CA ARG A 609 -29.39 8.82 -16.25
C ARG A 609 -29.39 9.71 -15.01
N VAL A 610 -29.22 9.10 -13.84
CA VAL A 610 -29.26 9.80 -12.55
C VAL A 610 -27.91 9.78 -11.86
N ILE A 611 -27.66 10.76 -11.00
CA ILE A 611 -26.60 10.74 -10.00
C ILE A 611 -27.21 10.69 -8.60
N ARG A 612 -26.43 10.22 -7.63
CA ARG A 612 -26.69 10.30 -6.20
C ARG A 612 -25.49 10.97 -5.52
N LYS A 613 -25.74 12.02 -4.74
CA LYS A 613 -24.69 12.65 -3.90
C LYS A 613 -24.33 11.71 -2.76
N ILE A 614 -23.03 11.53 -2.48
CA ILE A 614 -22.51 10.59 -1.46
C ILE A 614 -21.62 11.25 -0.43
#